data_AF-A0A7V6UW89-F1
#
_entry.id   AF-A0A7V6UW89-F1
#
_cell.length_a   1.000
_cell.length_b   1.000
_cell.length_c   1.000
_cell.angle_alpha   90.00
_cell.angle_beta   90.00
_cell.angle_gamma   90.00
#
_symmetry.space_group_name_H-M   'P 1'
#
loop_
_entity.id
_entity.type
_entity.pdbx_description
1 polymer ?
#
loop_
_entity_poly.entity_id
_entity_poly.type
_entity_poly.pdbx_seq_one_letter_code
_entity_poly.pdbx_strand_id
1 'polypeptide(L)'
;MPVSINVVVAYVVGIIFLFILGRFLLFPLKVILKLVYNALLGAVVLLLINLVGGLFGFRIALNFFSAFIAGVLGIPGIALLIILKLIFKV
;
A
#
# COMPACT_ATOMS: atom_id res chain seq x y z
N MET A 1 -3.97 8.53 -51.68
CA MET A 1 -4.18 9.74 -50.86
C MET A 1 -2.81 10.19 -50.35
N PRO A 2 -2.32 11.39 -50.70
CA PRO A 2 -1.08 11.88 -50.13
C PRO A 2 -1.28 12.11 -48.62
N VAL A 3 -0.42 11.52 -47.80
CA VAL A 3 -0.46 11.73 -46.35
C VAL A 3 -0.06 13.17 -46.08
N SER A 4 -0.99 13.97 -45.56
CA SER A 4 -0.73 15.36 -45.22
C SER A 4 0.12 15.44 -43.95
N ILE A 5 1.06 16.39 -43.92
CA ILE A 5 2.00 16.57 -42.79
C ILE A 5 1.27 16.73 -41.45
N ASN A 6 0.07 17.32 -41.48
CA ASN A 6 -0.80 17.49 -40.32
C ASN A 6 -1.21 16.15 -39.68
N VAL A 7 -1.45 15.12 -40.48
CA VAL A 7 -1.81 13.78 -39.99
C VAL A 7 -0.60 13.13 -39.32
N VAL A 8 0.60 13.30 -39.89
CA VAL A 8 1.85 12.78 -39.31
C VAL A 8 2.10 13.43 -37.95
N VAL A 9 1.99 14.76 -37.86
CA VAL A 9 2.18 15.51 -36.61
C VAL A 9 1.15 15.11 -35.56
N ALA A 10 -0.14 15.01 -35.92
CA ALA A 10 -1.18 14.57 -34.99
C ALA A 10 -0.92 13.16 -34.45
N TYR A 11 -0.41 12.24 -35.28
CA TYR A 11 -0.07 10.89 -34.86
C TYR A 11 1.10 10.87 -33.88
N VAL A 12 2.17 11.63 -34.15
CA VAL A 12 3.33 11.76 -33.26
C VAL A 12 2.92 12.35 -31.90
N VAL A 13 2.12 13.41 -31.91
CA VAL A 13 1.60 14.03 -30.68
C VAL A 13 0.72 13.04 -29.91
N GLY A 14 -0.17 12.31 -30.58
CA GLY A 14 -1.02 11.30 -29.97
C GLY A 14 -0.23 10.18 -29.29
N ILE A 15 0.84 9.69 -29.93
CA ILE A 15 1.72 8.66 -29.35
C ILE A 15 2.42 9.20 -28.10
N ILE A 16 2.98 10.42 -28.15
CA ILE A 16 3.63 11.05 -26.99
C ILE A 16 2.64 11.19 -25.83
N PHE A 17 1.41 11.64 -26.12
CA PHE A 17 0.36 11.82 -25.13
C PHE A 17 -0.05 10.49 -24.47
N LEU A 18 -0.20 9.42 -25.27
CA LEU A 18 -0.46 8.07 -24.79
C LEU A 18 0.65 7.55 -23.85
N PHE A 19 1.92 7.80 -24.18
CA PHE A 19 3.04 7.41 -23.33
C PHE A 19 3.03 8.14 -21.98
N ILE A 20 2.72 9.44 -21.99
CA ILE A 20 2.63 10.25 -20.76
C ILE A 20 1.48 9.75 -19.88
N LEU A 21 0.28 9.59 -20.45
CA LEU A 21 -0.89 9.09 -19.72
C LEU A 21 -0.66 7.67 -19.18
N GLY A 22 -0.13 6.77 -20.01
CA GLY A 22 0.17 5.40 -19.61
C GLY A 22 1.14 5.36 -18.43
N ARG A 23 2.22 6.15 -18.48
CA ARG A 23 3.20 6.21 -17.38
C ARG A 23 2.59 6.84 -16.12
N PHE A 24 1.76 7.87 -16.27
CA PHE A 24 1.11 8.54 -15.15
C PHE A 24 0.11 7.63 -14.43
N LEU A 25 -0.60 6.75 -15.14
CA LEU A 25 -1.50 5.76 -14.53
C LEU A 25 -0.77 4.57 -13.89
N LEU A 26 0.36 4.14 -14.45
CA LEU A 26 1.13 3.02 -13.92
C LEU A 26 1.88 3.36 -12.62
N PHE A 27 2.26 4.63 -12.43
CA PHE A 27 2.93 5.09 -11.22
C PHE A 27 2.12 4.88 -9.92
N PRO A 28 0.87 5.37 -9.78
CA PRO A 28 0.08 5.17 -8.57
C PRO A 28 -0.23 3.70 -8.32
N LEU A 29 -0.38 2.89 -9.37
CA LEU A 29 -0.65 1.45 -9.24
C LEU A 29 0.50 0.72 -8.54
N LYS A 30 1.75 1.06 -8.87
CA LYS A 30 2.93 0.51 -8.18
C LYS A 30 2.96 0.89 -6.69
N VAL A 31 2.54 2.12 -6.37
CA VAL A 31 2.47 2.59 -4.98
C VAL A 31 1.40 1.81 -4.21
N ILE A 32 0.19 1.68 -4.77
CA ILE A 32 -0.90 0.91 -4.16
C ILE A 32 -0.48 -0.54 -3.91
N LEU A 33 0.14 -1.19 -4.89
CA LEU A 33 0.64 -2.56 -4.75
C LEU A 33 1.67 -2.68 -3.61
N LYS A 34 2.58 -1.71 -3.47
CA LYS A 34 3.54 -1.67 -2.36
C LYS A 34 2.84 -1.49 -1.01
N LEU A 35 1.83 -0.63 -0.92
CA LEU A 35 1.03 -0.47 0.30
C LEU A 35 0.31 -1.77 0.68
N VAL A 36 -0.30 -2.44 -0.29
CA VAL A 36 -1.02 -3.71 -0.06
C VAL A 36 -0.05 -4.79 0.43
N TYR A 37 1.11 -4.92 -0.20
CA TYR A 37 2.13 -5.89 0.22
C TYR A 37 2.60 -5.64 1.66
N ASN A 38 2.89 -4.38 2.01
CA ASN A 38 3.27 -4.03 3.38
C ASN A 38 2.14 -4.31 4.38
N ALA A 39 0.89 -3.97 4.04
CA ALA A 39 -0.26 -4.25 4.90
C ALA A 39 -0.46 -5.76 5.13
N LEU A 40 -0.28 -6.60 4.09
CA LEU A 40 -0.35 -8.05 4.23
C LEU A 40 0.74 -8.58 5.17
N LEU A 41 1.98 -8.11 5.02
CA LEU A 41 3.06 -8.47 5.94
C LEU A 41 2.74 -8.08 7.39
N GLY A 42 2.23 -6.86 7.59
CA GLY A 42 1.81 -6.41 8.92
C GLY A 42 0.65 -7.22 9.49
N ALA A 43 -0.30 -7.65 8.66
CA ALA A 43 -1.38 -8.55 9.07
C ALA A 43 -0.84 -9.91 9.53
N VAL A 44 0.12 -10.49 8.80
CA VAL A 44 0.78 -11.75 9.18
C VAL A 44 1.51 -11.60 10.52
N VAL A 45 2.25 -10.51 10.71
CA VAL A 45 2.97 -10.25 11.96
C VAL A 45 1.99 -10.07 13.13
N LEU A 46 0.91 -9.30 12.95
CA LEU A 46 -0.12 -9.15 13.97
C LEU A 46 -0.84 -10.46 14.29
N LEU A 47 -1.05 -11.33 13.30
CA LEU A 47 -1.59 -12.67 13.52
C LEU A 47 -0.70 -13.48 14.45
N LEU A 48 0.61 -13.50 14.19
CA LEU A 48 1.59 -14.21 15.03
C LEU A 48 1.60 -13.64 16.45
N ILE A 49 1.61 -12.32 16.59
CA ILE A 49 1.57 -11.64 17.89
C ILE A 49 0.27 -11.97 18.63
N ASN A 50 -0.87 -11.97 17.97
CA ASN A 50 -2.16 -12.30 18.58
C ASN A 50 -2.28 -13.78 18.97
N LEU A 51 -1.60 -14.67 18.24
CA LEU A 51 -1.58 -16.09 18.54
C LEU A 51 -0.77 -16.36 19.82
N VAL A 52 0.41 -15.75 19.96
CA VAL A 52 1.25 -15.88 21.16
C VAL A 52 0.69 -15.04 22.31
N GLY A 53 0.42 -13.76 22.08
CA GLY A 53 -0.14 -12.82 23.05
C GLY A 53 -1.54 -13.21 23.53
N GLY A 54 -2.32 -13.89 22.67
CA GLY A 54 -3.64 -14.40 23.03
C GLY A 54 -3.62 -15.39 24.18
N LEU A 55 -2.52 -16.13 24.38
CA LEU A 55 -2.30 -17.01 25.53
C LEU A 55 -2.18 -16.22 26.85
N PHE A 56 -1.74 -14.97 26.77
CA PHE A 56 -1.58 -14.04 27.90
C PHE A 56 -2.76 -13.06 28.03
N GLY A 57 -3.85 -13.27 27.27
CA GLY A 57 -5.00 -12.36 27.24
C GLY A 57 -4.76 -11.05 26.47
N PHE A 58 -3.65 -10.94 25.73
CA PHE A 58 -3.28 -9.75 24.96
C PHE A 58 -3.55 -9.94 23.46
N ARG A 59 -4.49 -9.18 22.90
CA ARG A 59 -4.84 -9.23 21.48
C ARG A 59 -4.91 -7.82 20.89
N ILE A 60 -4.11 -7.53 19.87
CA ILE A 60 -4.20 -6.30 19.09
C ILE A 60 -5.29 -6.50 18.04
N ALA A 61 -6.13 -5.48 17.80
CA ALA A 61 -7.15 -5.56 16.74
C ALA A 61 -6.47 -5.80 15.38
N LEU A 62 -6.91 -6.82 14.64
CA LEU A 62 -6.45 -7.07 13.28
C LEU A 62 -7.41 -6.41 12.30
N ASN A 63 -7.05 -5.21 11.84
CA ASN A 63 -7.81 -4.46 10.85
C ASN A 63 -6.85 -3.85 9.82
N PHE A 64 -7.40 -3.26 8.77
CA PHE A 64 -6.59 -2.67 7.69
C PHE A 64 -5.59 -1.63 8.22
N PHE A 65 -6.00 -0.78 9.18
CA PHE A 65 -5.15 0.26 9.74
C PHE A 65 -4.02 -0.30 10.60
N SER A 66 -4.30 -1.25 11.50
CA SER A 66 -3.29 -1.85 12.37
C SER A 66 -2.29 -2.67 11.57
N ALA A 67 -2.77 -3.46 10.59
CA ALA A 67 -1.93 -4.20 9.67
C ALA A 67 -1.06 -3.26 8.81
N PHE A 68 -1.61 -2.15 8.33
CA PHE A 68 -0.85 -1.15 7.60
C PHE A 68 0.22 -0.48 8.48
N ILE A 69 -0.12 -0.06 9.69
CA ILE A 69 0.81 0.57 10.64
C ILE A 69 1.94 -0.40 11.01
N ALA A 70 1.60 -1.63 11.38
CA ALA A 70 2.57 -2.67 11.72
C ALA A 70 3.43 -3.06 10.50
N GLY A 71 2.85 -3.09 9.31
CA GLY A 71 3.53 -3.50 8.08
C GLY A 71 4.43 -2.43 7.48
N VAL A 72 4.03 -1.16 7.55
CA VAL A 72 4.81 -0.03 7.03
C VAL A 72 5.90 0.40 8.00
N LEU A 73 5.58 0.47 9.30
CA LEU A 73 6.55 0.89 10.31
C LEU A 73 7.37 -0.30 10.85
N GLY A 74 6.87 -1.54 10.78
CA GLY A 74 7.56 -2.71 11.32
C GLY A 74 7.55 -2.72 12.86
N ILE A 75 8.73 -2.98 13.45
CA ILE A 75 8.93 -3.02 14.91
C ILE A 75 8.40 -1.76 15.63
N PRO A 76 8.73 -0.51 15.21
CA PRO A 76 8.17 0.67 15.87
C PRO A 76 6.64 0.77 15.71
N GLY A 77 6.06 0.25 14.63
CA GLY A 77 4.60 0.18 14.46
C GLY A 77 3.94 -0.77 15.46
N ILE A 78 4.56 -1.93 15.67
CA ILE A 78 4.09 -2.91 16.67
C ILE A 78 4.19 -2.31 18.08
N ALA A 79 5.32 -1.68 18.42
CA ALA A 79 5.50 -1.01 19.71
C ALA A 79 4.44 0.07 19.93
N LEU A 80 4.15 0.89 18.89
CA LEU A 80 3.10 1.88 18.94
C LEU A 80 1.71 1.26 19.21
N LEU A 81 1.36 0.18 18.50
CA LEU A 81 0.08 -0.51 18.70
C LEU A 81 -0.05 -1.11 20.10
N ILE A 82 1.05 -1.63 20.66
CA ILE A 82 1.10 -2.14 22.04
C ILE A 82 0.87 -1.00 23.02
N ILE A 83 1.60 0.11 22.88
CA ILE A 83 1.42 1.30 23.74
C ILE A 83 -0.02 1.82 23.65
N LEU A 84 -0.57 1.90 22.45
CA LEU A 84 -1.94 2.35 22.22
C LEU A 84 -2.94 1.43 22.95
N LYS A 85 -2.75 0.11 22.86
CA LYS A 85 -3.60 -0.85 23.59
C LYS A 85 -3.48 -0.68 25.11
N LEU A 86 -2.27 -0.47 25.62
CA LEU A 86 -2.05 -0.27 27.07
C LEU A 86 -2.71 1.02 27.59
N ILE A 87 -2.66 2.11 26.80
CA ILE A 87 -3.26 3.40 27.18
C ILE A 87 -4.78 3.34 27.10
N PHE A 88 -5.33 2.83 26.00
CA PHE A 88 -6.77 2.85 25.76
C PHE A 88 -7.52 1.71 26.48
N LYS A 89 -6.81 0.70 27.00
CA LYS A 89 -7.37 -0.43 27.76
C LYS A 89 -8.50 -1.19 27.01
N VAL A 90 -8.52 -1.10 25.68
CA VAL A 90 -9.42 -1.81 24.75
C VAL A 90 -8.69 -3.00 24.15
#